data_AF-A0A6P8B3U5-F1
#
_entry.id   AF-A0A6P8B3U5-F1
#
_cell.length_a   1.000
_cell.length_b   1.000
_cell.length_c   1.000
_cell.angle_alpha   90.00
_cell.angle_beta   90.00
_cell.angle_gamma   90.00
#
_symmetry.space_group_name_H-M   'P 1'
#
loop_
_entity.id
_entity.type
_entity.pdbx_description
1 polymer ?
#
loop_
_entity_poly.entity_id
_entity_poly.type
_entity_poly.pdbx_seq_one_letter_code
_entity_poly.pdbx_strand_id
1 'polypeptide(L)'
;MSSRVLLGRAAWAAPSATHAFSRVGVAMPLRAKILSAKPEYRAQMSTVRAQYAEDEQDVLFSSLYGLRTIELNRPKKLNSLNLSMIKKITPRLLEWEKSDMANVIVMKGAGDKAFCAGGDVAALAEVNAKGKEGVKQSAAYFAEEYALDHLIATYQTPYIAFMDGITMGGGVGLSAHAPMRIATERTVFAMPETNIGFFPDVGASFFLPRLDGAIGTYLGLTGETLSGVNVFYTGIATHYMHSTTLPLLESRLAELRFNDYDSMQERLAHITTAIEEYTTGLPHDQPILLAGELRKAIDRCFSHDSVEKIVAALRNEAESGPVREWAQKTLDTLHSRSPTSLHVSLRQLRIAQKWGIRETFEKEHQLAAKFMASSDFNEGVTARLISKPKRNPNYSPTKIEDVDTESGKFKDFFRPAKDLEPIKFLNQRDFNEYPFTEFGLPREKDVRELVQSEDLSQREVISKFVAFSKARLGVKNVVEEIVYRKTVADAHGRATWVN
;
A
#
# COMPACT_ATOMS: atom_id res chain seq x y z
N MET A 1 13.41 74.85 -26.91
CA MET A 1 11.98 74.88 -27.29
C MET A 1 11.51 73.42 -27.24
N SER A 2 10.54 73.01 -26.41
CA SER A 2 9.11 73.38 -26.36
C SER A 2 8.35 72.86 -27.59
N SER A 3 7.25 72.08 -27.52
CA SER A 3 6.59 71.37 -26.39
C SER A 3 5.54 70.37 -26.93
N ARG A 4 5.25 69.27 -26.20
CA ARG A 4 3.93 68.60 -25.95
C ARG A 4 4.17 67.24 -25.24
N VAL A 5 3.52 66.84 -24.13
CA VAL A 5 2.10 66.79 -23.70
C VAL A 5 1.35 65.63 -24.37
N LEU A 6 0.64 64.72 -23.68
CA LEU A 6 0.50 64.29 -22.26
C LEU A 6 0.03 62.79 -22.29
N LEU A 7 -0.27 62.01 -21.24
CA LEU A 7 -0.55 62.19 -19.80
C LEU A 7 -0.07 60.92 -19.03
N GLY A 8 -0.55 60.68 -17.81
CA GLY A 8 -0.24 59.49 -17.00
C GLY A 8 -1.27 59.19 -15.90
N ARG A 9 -1.07 58.08 -15.17
CA ARG A 9 -1.91 57.62 -14.03
C ARG A 9 -1.53 58.30 -12.70
N ALA A 10 -2.42 58.12 -11.71
CA ALA A 10 -2.19 57.91 -10.28
C ALA A 10 -2.69 59.00 -9.31
N ALA A 11 -2.92 58.55 -8.06
CA ALA A 11 -3.64 59.24 -6.99
C ALA A 11 -2.78 60.24 -6.19
N TRP A 12 -3.39 60.90 -5.19
CA TRP A 12 -2.88 61.04 -3.80
C TRP A 12 -4.01 61.51 -2.86
N ALA A 13 -3.75 61.72 -1.57
CA ALA A 13 -4.79 61.79 -0.51
C ALA A 13 -4.62 62.94 0.52
N ALA A 14 -5.73 63.24 1.24
CA ALA A 14 -5.84 64.11 2.44
C ALA A 14 -5.62 65.64 2.17
N PRO A 15 -6.20 66.59 2.97
CA PRO A 15 -6.18 66.64 4.43
C PRO A 15 -7.50 67.09 5.15
N SER A 16 -7.36 67.55 6.40
CA SER A 16 -8.35 67.97 7.42
C SER A 16 -9.02 69.34 7.16
N ALA A 17 -9.91 69.93 7.98
CA ALA A 17 -10.28 69.75 9.41
C ALA A 17 -11.68 70.33 9.78
N THR A 18 -12.17 70.06 11.01
CA THR A 18 -13.11 70.86 11.87
C THR A 18 -14.42 71.43 11.26
N HIS A 19 -15.62 71.35 11.86
CA HIS A 19 -16.05 71.00 13.24
C HIS A 19 -17.51 70.42 13.20
N ALA A 20 -18.47 70.46 14.14
CA ALA A 20 -18.71 71.20 15.40
C ALA A 20 -19.52 70.38 16.45
N PHE A 21 -20.67 70.86 16.94
CA PHE A 21 -21.47 70.30 18.06
C PHE A 21 -22.97 70.08 17.73
N SER A 22 -23.54 69.00 18.27
CA SER A 22 -24.61 69.10 19.30
C SER A 22 -24.74 67.79 20.08
N ARG A 23 -25.30 67.83 21.30
CA ARG A 23 -25.61 66.65 22.14
C ARG A 23 -27.11 66.53 22.33
N VAL A 24 -27.67 65.37 22.00
CA VAL A 24 -28.92 64.85 22.59
C VAL A 24 -28.70 63.36 22.86
N GLY A 25 -29.09 62.87 24.04
CA GLY A 25 -28.93 61.46 24.43
C GLY A 25 -30.26 60.87 24.89
N VAL A 26 -30.55 59.64 24.46
CA VAL A 26 -31.72 58.85 24.88
C VAL A 26 -31.28 57.38 25.10
N ALA A 27 -32.00 56.66 25.96
CA ALA A 27 -31.63 55.37 26.55
C ALA A 27 -31.52 54.17 25.58
N MET A 28 -30.85 53.11 26.05
CA MET A 28 -30.85 51.79 25.41
C MET A 28 -32.23 51.10 25.52
N PRO A 29 -32.74 50.47 24.45
CA PRO A 29 -33.86 49.51 24.53
C PRO A 29 -33.38 48.08 24.85
N LEU A 30 -34.29 47.25 25.37
CA LEU A 30 -33.99 45.92 25.91
C LEU A 30 -33.71 44.85 24.84
N ARG A 31 -33.07 43.74 25.27
CA ARG A 31 -32.96 42.47 24.53
C ARG A 31 -34.34 41.96 24.06
N ALA A 32 -34.54 41.84 22.75
CA ALA A 32 -35.55 40.94 22.19
C ALA A 32 -35.01 39.50 22.12
N LYS A 33 -35.83 38.50 22.49
CA LYS A 33 -35.55 37.08 22.20
C LYS A 33 -36.04 36.76 20.78
N ILE A 34 -35.16 36.26 19.92
CA ILE A 34 -35.57 35.59 18.68
C ILE A 34 -35.52 34.08 18.92
N LEU A 35 -36.66 33.42 18.74
CA LEU A 35 -36.77 31.96 18.76
C LEU A 35 -36.47 31.43 17.35
N SER A 36 -35.35 30.72 17.18
CA SER A 36 -35.13 29.89 16.00
C SER A 36 -35.47 28.43 16.31
N ALA A 37 -36.37 27.85 15.54
CA ALA A 37 -36.70 26.43 15.65
C ALA A 37 -35.55 25.57 15.10
N LYS A 38 -35.15 24.53 15.84
CA LYS A 38 -34.21 23.51 15.36
C LYS A 38 -34.99 22.36 14.72
N PRO A 39 -34.61 21.89 13.51
CA PRO A 39 -34.98 20.56 13.05
C PRO A 39 -34.16 19.52 13.83
N GLU A 40 -34.82 18.60 14.54
CA GLU A 40 -34.14 17.49 15.22
C GLU A 40 -33.81 16.36 14.25
N TYR A 41 -32.73 16.50 13.49
CA TYR A 41 -32.13 15.36 12.79
C TYR A 41 -31.34 14.50 13.79
N ARG A 42 -32.07 13.56 14.40
CA ARG A 42 -31.57 12.62 15.40
C ARG A 42 -30.69 11.54 14.76
N ALA A 43 -29.43 11.89 14.50
CA ALA A 43 -28.41 10.92 14.10
C ALA A 43 -28.31 9.79 15.13
N GLN A 44 -28.71 8.58 14.77
CA GLN A 44 -28.59 7.42 15.63
C GLN A 44 -27.12 6.96 15.64
N MET A 45 -26.39 7.34 16.68
CA MET A 45 -25.11 6.69 16.97
C MET A 45 -25.35 5.20 17.21
N SER A 46 -24.78 4.35 16.36
CA SER A 46 -24.77 2.91 16.57
C SER A 46 -23.89 2.61 17.78
N THR A 47 -24.51 2.37 18.94
CA THR A 47 -23.81 2.10 20.21
C THR A 47 -23.28 0.67 20.25
N VAL A 48 -22.33 0.37 19.38
CA VAL A 48 -21.48 -0.82 19.49
C VAL A 48 -20.73 -0.73 20.82
N ARG A 49 -21.02 -1.63 21.76
CA ARG A 49 -20.31 -1.68 23.05
C ARG A 49 -18.83 -1.98 22.80
N ALA A 50 -17.96 -1.05 23.17
CA ALA A 50 -16.52 -1.24 23.13
C ALA A 50 -16.10 -2.41 24.06
N GLN A 51 -15.56 -3.47 23.47
CA GLN A 51 -14.85 -4.55 24.19
C GLN A 51 -13.31 -4.45 24.02
N TYR A 52 -12.85 -3.44 23.30
CA TYR A 52 -11.43 -3.09 23.14
C TYR A 52 -11.16 -1.77 23.86
N ALA A 53 -9.93 -1.58 24.34
CA ALA A 53 -9.51 -0.29 24.88
C ALA A 53 -9.30 0.69 23.70
N GLU A 54 -10.23 1.62 23.54
CA GLU A 54 -10.11 2.74 22.60
C GLU A 54 -9.14 3.78 23.20
N ASP A 55 -7.94 3.86 22.64
CA ASP A 55 -6.98 4.93 22.93
C ASP A 55 -7.38 6.13 22.07
N GLU A 56 -7.80 7.25 22.68
CA GLU A 56 -8.31 8.41 21.94
C GLU A 56 -7.37 8.90 20.83
N GLN A 57 -6.05 8.78 21.03
CA GLN A 57 -5.03 9.39 20.17
C GLN A 57 -4.31 8.42 19.24
N ASP A 58 -4.74 7.16 19.11
CA ASP A 58 -4.09 6.15 18.26
C ASP A 58 -4.11 6.44 16.74
N VAL A 59 -4.97 7.36 16.30
CA VAL A 59 -4.96 7.99 14.97
C VAL A 59 -5.17 9.48 15.13
N LEU A 60 -4.31 10.28 14.52
CA LEU A 60 -4.47 11.73 14.43
C LEU A 60 -4.98 12.10 13.04
N PHE A 61 -5.87 13.10 12.99
CA PHE A 61 -6.42 13.63 11.74
C PHE A 61 -6.14 15.12 11.65
N SER A 62 -5.70 15.59 10.48
CA SER A 62 -5.53 17.03 10.22
C SER A 62 -6.13 17.42 8.87
N SER A 63 -6.29 18.72 8.65
CA SER A 63 -6.86 19.27 7.41
C SER A 63 -6.24 20.63 7.13
N LEU A 64 -5.69 20.80 5.94
CA LEU A 64 -5.02 22.03 5.50
C LEU A 64 -5.43 22.31 4.05
N TYR A 65 -6.23 23.36 3.83
CA TYR A 65 -6.81 23.67 2.52
C TYR A 65 -7.47 22.43 1.87
N GLY A 66 -6.98 21.97 0.73
CA GLY A 66 -7.47 20.77 0.05
C GLY A 66 -6.97 19.43 0.63
N LEU A 67 -5.87 19.44 1.40
CA LEU A 67 -5.27 18.24 1.98
C LEU A 67 -6.02 17.77 3.23
N ARG A 68 -6.13 16.45 3.37
CA ARG A 68 -6.53 15.73 4.58
C ARG A 68 -5.43 14.73 4.93
N THR A 69 -4.95 14.74 6.17
CA THR A 69 -3.89 13.82 6.60
C THR A 69 -4.42 12.88 7.69
N ILE A 70 -4.07 11.61 7.56
CA ILE A 70 -4.27 10.55 8.56
C ILE A 70 -2.88 10.14 9.04
N GLU A 71 -2.64 10.23 10.34
CA GLU A 71 -1.37 9.89 10.95
C GLU A 71 -1.58 8.77 11.99
N LEU A 72 -1.03 7.59 11.70
CA LEU A 72 -1.11 6.40 12.55
C LEU A 72 -0.19 6.61 13.76
N ASN A 73 -0.76 6.78 14.95
CA ASN A 73 -0.04 7.28 16.13
C ASN A 73 0.06 6.23 17.25
N ARG A 74 0.76 5.12 16.96
CA ARG A 74 1.16 4.12 17.96
C ARG A 74 2.66 3.80 17.86
N PRO A 75 3.58 4.79 17.90
CA PRO A 75 5.00 4.58 17.58
C PRO A 75 5.69 3.54 18.50
N LYS A 76 5.23 3.43 19.75
CA LYS A 76 5.68 2.41 20.72
C LYS A 76 5.36 0.97 20.30
N LYS A 77 4.40 0.78 19.39
CA LYS A 77 4.04 -0.50 18.74
C LYS A 77 4.37 -0.51 17.23
N LEU A 78 5.27 0.37 16.76
CA LEU A 78 5.59 0.51 15.33
C LEU A 78 4.35 0.77 14.46
N ASN A 79 3.41 1.57 14.99
CA ASN A 79 2.16 1.95 14.32
C ASN A 79 1.31 0.77 13.86
N SER A 80 1.37 -0.37 14.56
CA SER A 80 0.57 -1.55 14.21
C SER A 80 -0.93 -1.27 14.23
N LEU A 81 -1.65 -1.75 13.21
CA LEU A 81 -3.07 -1.47 13.00
C LEU A 81 -3.93 -2.24 14.02
N ASN A 82 -4.98 -1.62 14.54
CA ASN A 82 -5.93 -2.24 15.47
C ASN A 82 -7.38 -1.84 15.14
N LEU A 83 -8.35 -2.48 15.80
CA LEU A 83 -9.77 -2.23 15.53
C LEU A 83 -10.23 -0.80 15.89
N SER A 84 -9.60 -0.14 16.87
CA SER A 84 -9.89 1.26 17.23
C SER A 84 -9.47 2.20 16.10
N MET A 85 -8.26 2.04 15.58
CA MET A 85 -7.74 2.79 14.43
C MET A 85 -8.61 2.59 13.19
N ILE A 86 -8.93 1.34 12.83
CA ILE A 86 -9.81 1.01 11.69
C ILE A 86 -11.16 1.71 11.83
N LYS A 87 -11.77 1.68 13.02
CA LYS A 87 -13.07 2.32 13.32
C LYS A 87 -13.04 3.84 13.36
N LYS A 88 -11.86 4.48 13.43
CA LYS A 88 -11.69 5.93 13.29
C LYS A 88 -11.40 6.34 11.85
N ILE A 89 -10.54 5.59 11.16
CA ILE A 89 -10.13 5.86 9.76
C ILE A 89 -11.32 5.69 8.82
N THR A 90 -12.03 4.57 8.93
CA THR A 90 -13.15 4.19 8.04
C THR A 90 -14.24 5.26 7.93
N PRO A 91 -14.88 5.74 9.01
CA PRO A 91 -15.91 6.78 8.90
C PRO A 91 -15.35 8.12 8.41
N ARG A 92 -14.06 8.42 8.66
CA ARG A 92 -13.43 9.67 8.21
C ARG A 92 -13.19 9.67 6.69
N LEU A 93 -12.74 8.55 6.12
CA LEU A 93 -12.68 8.38 4.67
C LEU A 93 -14.09 8.47 4.04
N LEU A 94 -15.09 7.82 4.64
CA LEU A 94 -16.49 7.92 4.17
C LEU A 94 -17.12 9.31 4.34
N GLU A 95 -16.52 10.21 5.12
CA GLU A 95 -16.89 11.63 5.23
C GLU A 95 -16.18 12.46 4.16
N TRP A 96 -14.87 12.25 3.99
CA TRP A 96 -14.05 13.01 3.03
C TRP A 96 -14.34 12.65 1.57
N GLU A 97 -14.69 11.41 1.24
CA GLU A 97 -15.16 11.00 -0.11
C GLU A 97 -16.44 11.73 -0.54
N LYS A 98 -17.15 12.38 0.38
CA LYS A 98 -18.36 13.19 0.14
C LYS A 98 -18.11 14.70 0.22
N SER A 99 -16.85 15.15 0.25
CA SER A 99 -16.49 16.54 0.47
C SER A 99 -15.63 17.08 -0.67
N ASP A 100 -16.20 18.00 -1.46
CA ASP A 100 -15.49 18.68 -2.55
C ASP A 100 -14.31 19.55 -2.06
N MET A 101 -14.21 19.77 -0.75
CA MET A 101 -13.07 20.43 -0.11
C MET A 101 -11.91 19.47 0.22
N ALA A 102 -12.09 18.15 0.11
CA ALA A 102 -11.07 17.13 0.34
C ALA A 102 -10.49 16.69 -1.01
N ASN A 103 -9.44 17.40 -1.45
CA ASN A 103 -8.80 17.23 -2.75
C ASN A 103 -7.77 16.09 -2.77
N VAL A 104 -7.08 15.86 -1.63
CA VAL A 104 -6.00 14.89 -1.49
C VAL A 104 -6.07 14.27 -0.10
N ILE A 105 -5.91 12.95 -0.01
CA ILE A 105 -5.67 12.25 1.26
C ILE A 105 -4.20 11.81 1.34
N VAL A 106 -3.53 12.10 2.45
CA VAL A 106 -2.22 11.52 2.81
C VAL A 106 -2.39 10.60 4.01
N MET A 107 -1.90 9.37 3.89
CA MET A 107 -1.77 8.41 4.99
C MET A 107 -0.28 8.29 5.36
N LYS A 108 0.06 8.51 6.63
CA LYS A 108 1.44 8.44 7.15
C LYS A 108 1.50 7.84 8.57
N GLY A 109 2.70 7.49 9.05
CA GLY A 109 2.93 7.01 10.41
C GLY A 109 3.59 8.08 11.29
N ALA A 110 3.29 8.06 12.60
CA ALA A 110 3.95 8.93 13.57
C ALA A 110 5.34 8.35 13.97
N GLY A 111 6.33 9.23 14.11
CA GLY A 111 7.70 8.86 14.49
C GLY A 111 8.63 8.57 13.30
N ASP A 112 9.74 7.88 13.55
CA ASP A 112 10.91 7.79 12.67
C ASP A 112 11.20 6.37 12.13
N LYS A 113 10.40 5.36 12.51
CA LYS A 113 10.73 3.93 12.34
C LYS A 113 9.73 3.11 11.54
N ALA A 114 8.47 3.51 11.50
CA ALA A 114 7.41 2.71 10.91
C ALA A 114 6.28 3.58 10.37
N PHE A 115 5.91 3.32 9.12
CA PHE A 115 4.62 3.73 8.60
C PHE A 115 3.53 2.92 9.32
N CYS A 116 3.59 1.59 9.16
CA CYS A 116 2.77 0.61 9.89
C CYS A 116 3.40 -0.78 9.77
N ALA A 117 3.72 -1.41 10.91
CA ALA A 117 4.34 -2.74 10.96
C ALA A 117 3.33 -3.92 10.97
N GLY A 118 2.15 -3.73 10.40
CA GLY A 118 1.09 -4.75 10.28
C GLY A 118 0.02 -4.67 11.34
N GLY A 119 -0.96 -5.58 11.30
CA GLY A 119 -1.99 -5.68 12.33
C GLY A 119 -1.43 -6.04 13.70
N ASP A 120 -2.15 -5.72 14.78
CA ASP A 120 -1.79 -6.04 16.18
C ASP A 120 -2.03 -7.54 16.48
N VAL A 121 -1.53 -8.43 15.61
CA VAL A 121 -1.82 -9.88 15.57
C VAL A 121 -1.47 -10.64 16.85
N ALA A 122 -0.57 -10.10 17.68
CA ALA A 122 -0.33 -10.60 19.04
C ALA A 122 -1.60 -10.56 19.91
N ALA A 123 -2.37 -9.48 19.82
CA ALA A 123 -3.66 -9.37 20.50
C ALA A 123 -4.72 -10.32 19.89
N LEU A 124 -4.65 -10.63 18.59
CA LEU A 124 -5.53 -11.63 17.98
C LEU A 124 -5.23 -13.05 18.50
N ALA A 125 -3.97 -13.43 18.69
CA ALA A 125 -3.62 -14.71 19.32
C ALA A 125 -4.07 -14.78 20.80
N GLU A 126 -3.90 -13.70 21.57
CA GLU A 126 -4.44 -13.59 22.94
C GLU A 126 -5.98 -13.64 23.00
N VAL A 127 -6.66 -13.19 21.94
CA VAL A 127 -8.12 -13.29 21.79
C VAL A 127 -8.51 -14.73 21.39
N ASN A 128 -7.86 -15.34 20.39
CA ASN A 128 -8.09 -16.72 19.96
C ASN A 128 -7.93 -17.74 21.11
N ALA A 129 -7.00 -17.49 22.03
CA ALA A 129 -6.79 -18.32 23.24
C ALA A 129 -8.04 -18.40 24.15
N LYS A 130 -9.02 -17.49 23.99
CA LYS A 130 -10.32 -17.51 24.70
C LYS A 130 -11.33 -18.49 24.07
N GLY A 131 -10.91 -19.28 23.08
CA GLY A 131 -11.72 -20.31 22.42
C GLY A 131 -12.56 -19.77 21.27
N LYS A 132 -13.63 -20.50 20.92
CA LYS A 132 -14.43 -20.27 19.70
C LYS A 132 -14.94 -18.83 19.52
N GLU A 133 -15.31 -18.17 20.61
CA GLU A 133 -15.79 -16.78 20.55
C GLU A 133 -14.65 -15.78 20.29
N GLY A 134 -13.45 -16.05 20.79
CA GLY A 134 -12.25 -15.29 20.44
C GLY A 134 -11.89 -15.45 18.97
N VAL A 135 -11.92 -16.68 18.45
CA VAL A 135 -11.70 -16.95 17.01
C VAL A 135 -12.68 -16.17 16.13
N LYS A 136 -13.95 -16.05 16.54
CA LYS A 136 -14.94 -15.18 15.87
C LYS A 136 -14.59 -13.70 15.95
N GLN A 137 -14.15 -13.20 17.11
CA GLN A 137 -13.73 -11.81 17.27
C GLN A 137 -12.53 -11.46 16.38
N SER A 138 -11.56 -12.35 16.25
CA SER A 138 -10.42 -12.17 15.33
C SER A 138 -10.86 -12.24 13.85
N ALA A 139 -11.79 -13.13 13.49
CA ALA A 139 -12.37 -13.15 12.15
C ALA A 139 -13.21 -11.88 11.83
N ALA A 140 -13.81 -11.25 12.84
CA ALA A 140 -14.50 -9.97 12.69
C ALA A 140 -13.53 -8.78 12.57
N TYR A 141 -12.34 -8.84 13.17
CA TYR A 141 -11.28 -7.84 12.95
C TYR A 141 -10.89 -7.78 11.46
N PHE A 142 -10.58 -8.93 10.84
CA PHE A 142 -10.24 -8.98 9.42
C PHE A 142 -11.39 -8.54 8.50
N ALA A 143 -12.66 -8.72 8.91
CA ALA A 143 -13.80 -8.20 8.15
C ALA A 143 -13.82 -6.66 8.09
N GLU A 144 -13.34 -5.99 9.14
CA GLU A 144 -13.29 -4.52 9.22
C GLU A 144 -12.00 -3.98 8.58
N GLU A 145 -10.88 -4.70 8.70
CA GLU A 145 -9.60 -4.39 8.03
C GLU A 145 -9.76 -4.47 6.50
N TYR A 146 -10.24 -5.59 5.96
CA TYR A 146 -10.39 -5.76 4.51
C TYR A 146 -11.52 -4.88 3.91
N ALA A 147 -12.49 -4.44 4.72
CA ALA A 147 -13.47 -3.43 4.30
C ALA A 147 -12.85 -2.04 4.17
N LEU A 148 -11.86 -1.70 5.00
CA LEU A 148 -11.06 -0.48 4.89
C LEU A 148 -10.09 -0.56 3.70
N ASP A 149 -9.39 -1.68 3.51
CA ASP A 149 -8.49 -1.88 2.37
C ASP A 149 -9.24 -1.82 1.03
N HIS A 150 -10.45 -2.40 0.96
CA HIS A 150 -11.34 -2.25 -0.21
C HIS A 150 -11.78 -0.79 -0.45
N LEU A 151 -12.07 -0.04 0.62
CA LEU A 151 -12.40 1.37 0.50
C LEU A 151 -11.21 2.18 -0.06
N ILE A 152 -9.99 1.92 0.42
CA ILE A 152 -8.76 2.55 -0.08
C ILE A 152 -8.50 2.18 -1.54
N ALA A 153 -8.65 0.89 -1.90
CA ALA A 153 -8.46 0.41 -3.27
C ALA A 153 -9.46 0.99 -4.27
N THR A 154 -10.67 1.34 -3.83
CA THR A 154 -11.75 1.83 -4.70
C THR A 154 -12.01 3.34 -4.57
N TYR A 155 -11.20 4.05 -3.79
CA TYR A 155 -11.47 5.40 -3.29
C TYR A 155 -11.61 6.47 -4.40
N GLN A 156 -12.57 7.39 -4.26
CA GLN A 156 -12.88 8.42 -5.27
C GLN A 156 -12.17 9.78 -5.08
N THR A 157 -11.36 9.95 -4.02
CA THR A 157 -10.43 11.08 -3.87
C THR A 157 -8.99 10.61 -4.08
N PRO A 158 -8.08 11.39 -4.69
CA PRO A 158 -6.66 11.05 -4.74
C PRO A 158 -6.08 10.68 -3.36
N TYR A 159 -5.53 9.47 -3.24
CA TYR A 159 -4.95 8.93 -2.00
C TYR A 159 -3.45 8.67 -2.18
N ILE A 160 -2.66 9.10 -1.20
CA ILE A 160 -1.20 9.01 -1.20
C ILE A 160 -0.72 8.34 0.10
N ALA A 161 0.04 7.26 -0.01
CA ALA A 161 0.68 6.60 1.13
C ALA A 161 2.15 7.01 1.26
N PHE A 162 2.54 7.54 2.43
CA PHE A 162 3.92 7.86 2.80
C PHE A 162 4.52 6.68 3.58
N MET A 163 5.25 5.80 2.89
CA MET A 163 5.81 4.58 3.46
C MET A 163 7.15 4.84 4.19
N ASP A 164 7.24 5.91 4.99
CA ASP A 164 8.46 6.25 5.74
C ASP A 164 8.65 5.27 6.91
N GLY A 165 9.61 4.36 6.78
CA GLY A 165 9.85 3.29 7.75
C GLY A 165 9.25 1.93 7.38
N ILE A 166 9.18 1.05 8.38
CA ILE A 166 8.59 -0.29 8.26
C ILE A 166 7.14 -0.22 7.74
N THR A 167 6.86 -1.02 6.70
CA THR A 167 5.58 -1.16 6.00
C THR A 167 5.34 -2.66 5.75
N MET A 168 4.55 -3.32 6.61
CA MET A 168 4.34 -4.79 6.60
C MET A 168 2.89 -5.13 6.91
N GLY A 169 2.40 -6.32 6.52
CA GLY A 169 1.03 -6.79 6.82
C GLY A 169 -0.04 -5.73 6.48
N GLY A 170 -0.98 -5.42 7.38
CA GLY A 170 -1.94 -4.32 7.22
C GLY A 170 -1.37 -2.93 6.87
N GLY A 171 -0.08 -2.65 7.12
CA GLY A 171 0.58 -1.45 6.58
C GLY A 171 0.75 -1.49 5.07
N VAL A 172 0.87 -2.68 4.49
CA VAL A 172 0.80 -2.91 3.05
C VAL A 172 -0.65 -2.76 2.54
N GLY A 173 -1.67 -3.23 3.27
CA GLY A 173 -3.08 -2.97 2.93
C GLY A 173 -3.40 -1.48 2.79
N LEU A 174 -3.02 -0.69 3.80
CA LEU A 174 -3.19 0.77 3.83
C LEU A 174 -2.39 1.56 2.75
N SER A 175 -1.54 0.90 1.94
CA SER A 175 -0.63 1.56 1.00
C SER A 175 -0.57 0.95 -0.40
N ALA A 176 -0.48 -0.37 -0.57
CA ALA A 176 -0.30 -1.04 -1.87
C ALA A 176 -1.45 -0.81 -2.86
N HIS A 177 -2.66 -0.56 -2.34
CA HIS A 177 -3.85 -0.28 -3.13
C HIS A 177 -3.99 1.20 -3.54
N ALA A 178 -3.22 2.11 -2.93
CA ALA A 178 -3.26 3.53 -3.30
C ALA A 178 -2.64 3.75 -4.70
N PRO A 179 -3.16 4.70 -5.50
CA PRO A 179 -2.55 5.06 -6.78
C PRO A 179 -1.16 5.68 -6.59
N MET A 180 -0.94 6.42 -5.49
CA MET A 180 0.33 7.06 -5.17
C MET A 180 0.92 6.46 -3.89
N ARG A 181 2.14 5.93 -4.03
CA ARG A 181 2.86 5.16 -3.00
C ARG A 181 4.30 5.66 -2.97
N ILE A 182 4.69 6.39 -1.93
CA ILE A 182 5.99 7.07 -1.83
C ILE A 182 6.89 6.30 -0.86
N ALA A 183 8.04 5.84 -1.35
CA ALA A 183 9.10 5.28 -0.52
C ALA A 183 10.16 6.34 -0.19
N THR A 184 10.88 6.11 0.91
CA THR A 184 12.00 6.90 1.40
C THR A 184 13.23 6.03 1.61
N GLU A 185 14.36 6.61 2.04
CA GLU A 185 15.53 5.85 2.48
C GLU A 185 15.25 4.91 3.67
N ARG A 186 14.12 5.11 4.37
CA ARG A 186 13.70 4.33 5.55
C ARG A 186 12.68 3.25 5.25
N THR A 187 12.07 3.22 4.05
CA THR A 187 11.02 2.24 3.75
C THR A 187 11.55 0.81 3.91
N VAL A 188 10.86 -0.01 4.69
CA VAL A 188 11.19 -1.43 4.87
C VAL A 188 9.92 -2.24 4.62
N PHE A 189 9.79 -2.74 3.38
CA PHE A 189 8.65 -3.54 2.91
C PHE A 189 8.89 -5.03 3.15
N ALA A 190 7.88 -5.74 3.67
CA ALA A 190 7.83 -7.21 3.64
C ALA A 190 6.40 -7.74 3.81
N MET A 191 6.15 -8.97 3.34
CA MET A 191 4.99 -9.79 3.71
C MET A 191 5.46 -10.97 4.60
N PRO A 192 5.69 -10.76 5.91
CA PRO A 192 6.27 -11.77 6.82
C PRO A 192 5.29 -12.88 7.28
N GLU A 193 4.08 -12.95 6.74
CA GLU A 193 2.94 -13.72 7.28
C GLU A 193 3.24 -15.23 7.37
N THR A 194 3.97 -15.80 6.40
CA THR A 194 4.36 -17.22 6.41
C THR A 194 5.30 -17.59 7.57
N ASN A 195 5.97 -16.61 8.17
CA ASN A 195 6.86 -16.77 9.33
C ASN A 195 6.11 -16.71 10.68
N ILE A 196 4.83 -16.34 10.68
CA ILE A 196 3.94 -16.39 11.86
C ILE A 196 2.79 -17.40 11.68
N GLY A 197 2.86 -18.29 10.68
CA GLY A 197 1.83 -19.29 10.43
C GLY A 197 0.55 -18.71 9.80
N PHE A 198 0.67 -17.63 9.03
CA PHE A 198 -0.40 -16.98 8.29
C PHE A 198 -0.08 -16.94 6.78
N PHE A 199 -0.89 -16.28 5.97
CA PHE A 199 -0.71 -16.14 4.51
C PHE A 199 -0.71 -14.65 4.12
N PRO A 200 -0.13 -14.24 2.98
CA PRO A 200 -0.23 -12.87 2.49
C PRO A 200 -1.68 -12.49 2.20
N ASP A 201 -2.22 -11.61 3.04
CA ASP A 201 -3.59 -11.11 3.02
C ASP A 201 -3.63 -9.61 2.68
N VAL A 202 -4.65 -8.87 3.14
CA VAL A 202 -4.83 -7.42 2.87
C VAL A 202 -4.66 -7.08 1.38
N GLY A 203 -5.29 -7.88 0.53
CA GLY A 203 -5.26 -7.74 -0.93
C GLY A 203 -3.92 -8.11 -1.57
N ALA A 204 -2.98 -8.69 -0.84
CA ALA A 204 -1.70 -9.12 -1.36
C ALA A 204 -1.83 -10.20 -2.44
N SER A 205 -2.86 -11.05 -2.41
CA SER A 205 -3.09 -11.97 -3.53
C SER A 205 -3.69 -11.31 -4.78
N PHE A 206 -4.17 -10.06 -4.69
CA PHE A 206 -4.44 -9.25 -5.88
C PHE A 206 -3.15 -8.63 -6.45
N PHE A 207 -2.33 -7.97 -5.63
CA PHE A 207 -1.19 -7.19 -6.15
C PHE A 207 0.09 -8.00 -6.39
N LEU A 208 0.42 -8.99 -5.56
CA LEU A 208 1.67 -9.76 -5.73
C LEU A 208 1.72 -10.51 -7.08
N PRO A 209 0.65 -11.18 -7.56
CA PRO A 209 0.66 -11.83 -8.87
C PRO A 209 0.66 -10.86 -10.07
N ARG A 210 0.58 -9.55 -9.83
CA ARG A 210 0.61 -8.47 -10.83
C ARG A 210 1.92 -7.66 -10.81
N LEU A 211 2.88 -8.06 -9.97
CA LEU A 211 4.30 -7.68 -10.09
C LEU A 211 4.96 -8.48 -11.23
N ASP A 212 6.08 -7.98 -11.77
CA ASP A 212 6.71 -8.61 -12.92
C ASP A 212 7.30 -10.01 -12.62
N GLY A 213 6.99 -10.95 -13.52
CA GLY A 213 7.41 -12.35 -13.45
C GLY A 213 7.02 -13.03 -12.12
N ALA A 214 7.97 -13.69 -11.48
CA ALA A 214 7.72 -14.42 -10.23
C ALA A 214 8.01 -13.62 -8.94
N ILE A 215 8.35 -12.32 -9.02
CA ILE A 215 8.75 -11.50 -7.84
C ILE A 215 7.73 -11.60 -6.71
N GLY A 216 6.43 -11.44 -6.99
CA GLY A 216 5.41 -11.49 -5.94
C GLY A 216 5.23 -12.86 -5.29
N THR A 217 5.52 -13.95 -6.02
CA THR A 217 5.53 -15.31 -5.44
C THR A 217 6.76 -15.51 -4.55
N TYR A 218 7.93 -15.00 -4.96
CA TYR A 218 9.14 -14.99 -4.11
C TYR A 218 8.89 -14.22 -2.81
N LEU A 219 8.43 -12.97 -2.89
CA LEU A 219 8.18 -12.13 -1.71
C LEU A 219 7.10 -12.71 -0.80
N GLY A 220 5.96 -13.15 -1.35
CA GLY A 220 4.84 -13.68 -0.57
C GLY A 220 5.10 -15.04 0.11
N LEU A 221 5.98 -15.88 -0.45
CA LEU A 221 6.35 -17.16 0.20
C LEU A 221 7.48 -16.99 1.22
N THR A 222 8.53 -16.24 0.85
CA THR A 222 9.71 -16.09 1.71
C THR A 222 9.49 -15.08 2.84
N GLY A 223 8.72 -14.02 2.61
CA GLY A 223 8.71 -12.84 3.47
C GLY A 223 10.06 -12.12 3.49
N GLU A 224 10.84 -12.19 2.40
CA GLU A 224 12.08 -11.44 2.25
C GLU A 224 11.80 -9.93 2.20
N THR A 225 12.65 -9.17 2.88
CA THR A 225 12.53 -7.71 3.02
C THR A 225 13.11 -6.95 1.83
N LEU A 226 12.39 -5.94 1.35
CA LEU A 226 12.88 -4.93 0.42
C LEU A 226 13.04 -3.59 1.15
N SER A 227 14.18 -2.92 0.96
CA SER A 227 14.52 -1.68 1.65
C SER A 227 14.74 -0.51 0.69
N GLY A 228 14.27 0.66 1.09
CA GLY A 228 14.49 1.95 0.43
C GLY A 228 14.15 1.92 -1.06
N VAL A 229 15.13 2.31 -1.88
CA VAL A 229 14.99 2.40 -3.34
C VAL A 229 14.57 1.10 -4.02
N ASN A 230 14.84 -0.06 -3.40
CA ASN A 230 14.46 -1.36 -3.95
C ASN A 230 12.96 -1.66 -3.82
N VAL A 231 12.21 -0.95 -2.97
CA VAL A 231 10.73 -0.98 -2.97
C VAL A 231 10.16 -0.22 -4.17
N PHE A 232 10.88 0.81 -4.65
CA PHE A 232 10.54 1.57 -5.84
C PHE A 232 10.92 0.83 -7.13
N TYR A 233 12.13 0.26 -7.22
CA TYR A 233 12.55 -0.52 -8.39
C TYR A 233 11.67 -1.75 -8.68
N THR A 234 10.97 -2.31 -7.68
CA THR A 234 10.01 -3.42 -7.86
C THR A 234 8.57 -2.97 -8.16
N GLY A 235 8.31 -1.67 -8.33
CA GLY A 235 6.98 -1.11 -8.62
C GLY A 235 6.00 -1.08 -7.43
N ILE A 236 6.42 -1.58 -6.27
CA ILE A 236 5.64 -1.57 -5.03
C ILE A 236 5.45 -0.11 -4.57
N ALA A 237 6.51 0.69 -4.60
CA ALA A 237 6.39 2.15 -4.56
C ALA A 237 6.32 2.74 -5.98
N THR A 238 5.50 3.77 -6.15
CA THR A 238 5.40 4.57 -7.39
C THR A 238 6.45 5.67 -7.51
N HIS A 239 6.99 6.12 -6.38
CA HIS A 239 7.89 7.26 -6.27
C HIS A 239 8.91 7.00 -5.14
N TYR A 240 10.06 7.65 -5.23
CA TYR A 240 11.11 7.62 -4.21
C TYR A 240 11.66 9.03 -3.95
N MET A 241 11.78 9.42 -2.68
CA MET A 241 12.40 10.70 -2.26
C MET A 241 12.93 10.61 -0.83
N HIS A 242 13.92 11.43 -0.47
CA HIS A 242 14.46 11.45 0.89
C HIS A 242 13.41 11.94 1.91
N SER A 243 13.29 11.26 3.05
CA SER A 243 12.25 11.52 4.08
C SER A 243 12.11 12.98 4.53
N THR A 244 13.22 13.74 4.50
CA THR A 244 13.24 15.17 4.85
C THR A 244 12.44 16.07 3.91
N THR A 245 12.06 15.62 2.70
CA THR A 245 11.22 16.40 1.78
C THR A 245 9.72 16.21 2.01
N LEU A 246 9.30 15.15 2.71
CA LEU A 246 7.88 14.83 2.93
C LEU A 246 7.06 15.98 3.56
N PRO A 247 7.55 16.76 4.55
CA PRO A 247 6.78 17.89 5.11
C PRO A 247 6.59 19.04 4.11
N LEU A 248 7.54 19.23 3.19
CA LEU A 248 7.43 20.21 2.12
C LEU A 248 6.44 19.72 1.05
N LEU A 249 6.43 18.42 0.76
CA LEU A 249 5.45 17.79 -0.11
C LEU A 249 4.03 17.87 0.46
N GLU A 250 3.80 17.60 1.75
CA GLU A 250 2.47 17.82 2.38
C GLU A 250 2.02 19.28 2.22
N SER A 251 2.94 20.23 2.42
CA SER A 251 2.65 21.66 2.23
C SER A 251 2.23 21.94 0.77
N ARG A 252 2.96 21.39 -0.20
CA ARG A 252 2.66 21.52 -1.64
C ARG A 252 1.32 20.89 -2.02
N LEU A 253 1.04 19.68 -1.53
CA LEU A 253 -0.20 18.95 -1.78
C LEU A 253 -1.43 19.69 -1.25
N ALA A 254 -1.30 20.44 -0.15
CA ALA A 254 -2.34 21.29 0.38
C ALA A 254 -2.66 22.51 -0.50
N GLU A 255 -1.66 23.06 -1.22
CA GLU A 255 -1.86 24.17 -2.17
C GLU A 255 -2.62 23.75 -3.44
N LEU A 256 -2.63 22.45 -3.79
CA LEU A 256 -3.22 21.97 -5.03
C LEU A 256 -4.74 22.23 -5.08
N ARG A 257 -5.16 22.80 -6.20
CA ARG A 257 -6.55 23.05 -6.55
C ARG A 257 -6.85 22.33 -7.85
N PHE A 258 -7.95 21.60 -7.84
CA PHE A 258 -8.55 20.95 -9.00
C PHE A 258 -9.85 21.67 -9.32
N ASN A 259 -10.31 21.60 -10.56
CA ASN A 259 -11.68 21.93 -10.89
C ASN A 259 -12.59 20.75 -10.50
N ASP A 260 -13.85 21.03 -10.18
CA ASP A 260 -14.81 20.00 -9.79
C ASP A 260 -15.01 18.95 -10.90
N TYR A 261 -14.82 19.35 -12.16
CA TYR A 261 -14.89 18.49 -13.35
C TYR A 261 -13.58 17.77 -13.72
N ASP A 262 -12.45 18.05 -13.06
CA ASP A 262 -11.19 17.33 -13.34
C ASP A 262 -11.36 15.85 -12.96
N SER A 263 -11.08 14.95 -13.90
CA SER A 263 -11.14 13.51 -13.66
C SER A 263 -10.06 13.06 -12.66
N MET A 264 -10.27 11.91 -12.02
CA MET A 264 -9.26 11.29 -11.15
C MET A 264 -7.89 11.20 -11.85
N GLN A 265 -7.88 10.89 -13.15
CA GLN A 265 -6.65 10.80 -13.94
C GLN A 265 -5.88 12.13 -14.00
N GLU A 266 -6.59 13.24 -14.27
CA GLU A 266 -5.99 14.57 -14.36
C GLU A 266 -5.51 15.05 -12.98
N ARG A 267 -6.31 14.83 -11.93
CA ARG A 267 -5.92 15.13 -10.53
C ARG A 267 -4.66 14.35 -10.14
N LEU A 268 -4.59 13.05 -10.45
CA LEU A 268 -3.42 12.22 -10.18
C LEU A 268 -2.19 12.65 -10.99
N ALA A 269 -2.34 13.05 -12.27
CA ALA A 269 -1.22 13.55 -13.08
C ALA A 269 -0.64 14.88 -12.55
N HIS A 270 -1.51 15.79 -12.08
CA HIS A 270 -1.07 17.01 -11.38
C HIS A 270 -0.36 16.68 -10.06
N ILE A 271 -0.85 15.69 -9.29
CA ILE A 271 -0.19 15.20 -8.07
C ILE A 271 1.16 14.57 -8.37
N THR A 272 1.30 13.73 -9.40
CA THR A 272 2.60 13.19 -9.84
C THR A 272 3.59 14.29 -10.17
N THR A 273 3.15 15.33 -10.90
CA THR A 273 3.99 16.49 -11.21
C THR A 273 4.49 17.16 -9.92
N ALA A 274 3.60 17.38 -8.94
CA ALA A 274 3.93 17.97 -7.65
C ALA A 274 4.76 17.05 -6.73
N ILE A 275 4.73 15.72 -6.92
CA ILE A 275 5.61 14.77 -6.21
C ILE A 275 7.01 14.79 -6.84
N GLU A 276 7.10 14.82 -8.17
CA GLU A 276 8.36 14.82 -8.92
C GLU A 276 9.20 16.09 -8.67
N GLU A 277 8.55 17.25 -8.45
CA GLU A 277 9.16 18.50 -7.97
C GLU A 277 10.06 18.32 -6.72
N TYR A 278 9.81 17.30 -5.89
CA TYR A 278 10.52 17.04 -4.62
C TYR A 278 11.44 15.81 -4.65
N THR A 279 11.66 15.20 -5.82
CA THR A 279 12.53 14.02 -5.93
C THR A 279 14.02 14.41 -5.90
N THR A 280 14.76 13.81 -4.96
CA THR A 280 16.15 14.18 -4.64
C THR A 280 17.22 13.41 -5.43
N GLY A 281 16.82 12.72 -6.50
CA GLY A 281 17.65 11.71 -7.15
C GLY A 281 17.65 10.34 -6.42
N LEU A 282 18.31 9.35 -7.02
CA LEU A 282 18.44 8.00 -6.46
C LEU A 282 19.82 7.83 -5.78
N PRO A 283 19.94 6.96 -4.75
CA PRO A 283 21.23 6.52 -4.24
C PRO A 283 22.06 5.87 -5.37
N HIS A 284 23.33 6.28 -5.48
CA HIS A 284 24.27 5.79 -6.51
C HIS A 284 25.01 4.51 -6.10
N ASP A 285 24.99 4.22 -4.80
CA ASP A 285 25.58 3.08 -4.10
C ASP A 285 24.63 1.87 -3.99
N GLN A 286 23.34 2.05 -4.30
CA GLN A 286 22.29 1.04 -4.15
C GLN A 286 21.74 0.60 -5.53
N PRO A 287 22.31 -0.46 -6.12
CA PRO A 287 21.80 -1.02 -7.38
C PRO A 287 20.42 -1.66 -7.19
N ILE A 288 19.79 -2.00 -8.32
CA ILE A 288 18.60 -2.85 -8.35
C ILE A 288 19.00 -4.23 -7.81
N LEU A 289 18.48 -4.60 -6.64
CA LEU A 289 18.78 -5.83 -5.92
C LEU A 289 18.26 -7.05 -6.69
N LEU A 290 17.00 -6.99 -7.15
CA LEU A 290 16.36 -8.05 -7.91
C LEU A 290 16.62 -7.84 -9.41
N ALA A 291 17.89 -7.93 -9.83
CA ALA A 291 18.33 -7.78 -11.22
C ALA A 291 19.07 -9.01 -11.78
N GLY A 292 19.24 -9.06 -13.10
CA GLY A 292 20.17 -9.97 -13.78
C GLY A 292 19.92 -11.46 -13.50
N GLU A 293 20.96 -12.22 -13.18
CA GLU A 293 20.84 -13.66 -12.93
C GLU A 293 20.01 -14.01 -11.68
N LEU A 294 20.02 -13.16 -10.64
CA LEU A 294 19.13 -13.33 -9.49
C LEU A 294 17.66 -13.16 -9.89
N ARG A 295 17.37 -12.11 -10.66
CA ARG A 295 16.03 -11.87 -11.20
C ARG A 295 15.55 -12.99 -12.12
N LYS A 296 16.44 -13.57 -12.95
CA LYS A 296 16.15 -14.76 -13.77
C LYS A 296 15.94 -16.02 -12.93
N ALA A 297 16.76 -16.27 -11.90
CA ALA A 297 16.60 -17.42 -11.02
C ALA A 297 15.29 -17.37 -10.21
N ILE A 298 14.85 -16.17 -9.81
CA ILE A 298 13.52 -15.96 -9.22
C ILE A 298 12.42 -16.38 -10.21
N ASP A 299 12.47 -15.96 -11.48
CA ASP A 299 11.51 -16.41 -12.51
C ASP A 299 11.54 -17.93 -12.70
N ARG A 300 12.73 -18.55 -12.77
CA ARG A 300 12.89 -20.00 -12.94
C ARG A 300 12.29 -20.78 -11.77
N CYS A 301 12.64 -20.43 -10.54
CA CYS A 301 12.25 -21.20 -9.36
C CYS A 301 10.80 -20.95 -8.92
N PHE A 302 10.35 -19.69 -8.88
CA PHE A 302 9.06 -19.32 -8.26
C PHE A 302 7.87 -19.27 -9.23
N SER A 303 8.07 -19.63 -10.50
CA SER A 303 6.98 -19.82 -11.47
C SER A 303 6.22 -21.14 -11.33
N HIS A 304 6.79 -22.16 -10.67
CA HIS A 304 6.14 -23.46 -10.47
C HIS A 304 4.88 -23.39 -9.59
N ASP A 305 3.92 -24.30 -9.82
CA ASP A 305 2.62 -24.32 -9.14
C ASP A 305 2.55 -25.16 -7.84
N SER A 306 3.67 -25.73 -7.39
CA SER A 306 3.75 -26.48 -6.13
C SER A 306 5.05 -26.18 -5.39
N VAL A 307 5.00 -26.16 -4.05
CA VAL A 307 6.12 -25.69 -3.21
C VAL A 307 7.32 -26.64 -3.32
N GLU A 308 7.07 -27.93 -3.47
CA GLU A 308 8.07 -28.98 -3.66
C GLU A 308 8.85 -28.78 -4.97
N LYS A 309 8.19 -28.30 -6.04
CA LYS A 309 8.86 -27.93 -7.30
C LYS A 309 9.70 -26.67 -7.14
N ILE A 310 9.22 -25.65 -6.42
CA ILE A 310 10.01 -24.45 -6.09
C ILE A 310 11.26 -24.84 -5.30
N VAL A 311 11.12 -25.71 -4.29
CA VAL A 311 12.22 -26.24 -3.46
C VAL A 311 13.19 -27.08 -4.30
N ALA A 312 12.71 -27.91 -5.23
CA ALA A 312 13.58 -28.68 -6.14
C ALA A 312 14.37 -27.77 -7.09
N ALA A 313 13.74 -26.76 -7.68
CA ALA A 313 14.42 -25.79 -8.55
C ALA A 313 15.49 -25.00 -7.77
N LEU A 314 15.18 -24.56 -6.54
CA LEU A 314 16.14 -23.88 -5.67
C LEU A 314 17.33 -24.79 -5.26
N ARG A 315 17.12 -26.10 -5.07
CA ARG A 315 18.23 -27.04 -4.81
C ARG A 315 19.18 -27.13 -6.01
N ASN A 316 18.65 -27.20 -7.23
CA ASN A 316 19.47 -27.22 -8.45
C ASN A 316 20.31 -25.93 -8.58
N GLU A 317 19.72 -24.75 -8.30
CA GLU A 317 20.45 -23.46 -8.27
C GLU A 317 21.48 -23.40 -7.12
N ALA A 318 21.23 -24.04 -5.98
CA ALA A 318 22.15 -24.12 -4.84
C ALA A 318 23.36 -25.04 -5.10
N GLU A 319 23.19 -26.11 -5.87
CA GLU A 319 24.27 -27.06 -6.21
C GLU A 319 25.26 -26.51 -7.23
N SER A 320 24.79 -25.81 -8.27
CA SER A 320 25.65 -25.37 -9.38
C SER A 320 25.30 -24.03 -10.04
N GLY A 321 24.27 -23.33 -9.56
CA GLY A 321 23.81 -22.07 -10.14
C GLY A 321 24.69 -20.86 -9.83
N PRO A 322 24.66 -19.80 -10.65
CA PRO A 322 25.43 -18.56 -10.42
C PRO A 322 24.97 -17.79 -9.17
N VAL A 323 23.84 -18.18 -8.58
CA VAL A 323 23.21 -17.54 -7.41
C VAL A 323 23.09 -18.49 -6.22
N ARG A 324 23.91 -19.54 -6.16
CA ARG A 324 23.88 -20.62 -5.17
C ARG A 324 23.68 -20.19 -3.71
N GLU A 325 24.32 -19.09 -3.29
CA GLU A 325 24.28 -18.58 -1.91
C GLU A 325 22.92 -17.94 -1.57
N TRP A 326 22.30 -17.25 -2.54
CA TRP A 326 20.91 -16.81 -2.43
C TRP A 326 19.95 -18.02 -2.45
N ALA A 327 20.19 -19.01 -3.31
CA ALA A 327 19.34 -20.18 -3.42
C ALA A 327 19.31 -20.99 -2.11
N GLN A 328 20.48 -21.23 -1.50
CA GLN A 328 20.58 -21.88 -0.19
C GLN A 328 19.92 -21.05 0.92
N LYS A 329 20.21 -19.74 1.02
CA LYS A 329 19.53 -18.84 1.99
C LYS A 329 18.01 -18.92 1.83
N THR A 330 17.52 -18.99 0.59
CA THR A 330 16.09 -19.07 0.27
C THR A 330 15.49 -20.42 0.67
N LEU A 331 16.20 -21.53 0.47
CA LEU A 331 15.80 -22.85 0.98
C LEU A 331 15.68 -22.86 2.50
N ASP A 332 16.71 -22.39 3.19
CA ASP A 332 16.75 -22.29 4.67
C ASP A 332 15.61 -21.41 5.19
N THR A 333 15.32 -20.32 4.46
CA THR A 333 14.21 -19.41 4.74
C THR A 333 12.87 -20.12 4.59
N LEU A 334 12.60 -20.81 3.48
CA LEU A 334 11.35 -21.55 3.26
C LEU A 334 11.16 -22.68 4.28
N HIS A 335 12.21 -23.44 4.59
CA HIS A 335 12.19 -24.48 5.63
C HIS A 335 11.99 -23.93 7.07
N SER A 336 12.00 -22.61 7.27
CA SER A 336 11.68 -21.95 8.55
C SER A 336 10.26 -21.36 8.63
N ARG A 337 9.46 -21.47 7.57
CA ARG A 337 8.06 -20.99 7.49
C ARG A 337 7.07 -22.12 7.84
N SER A 338 5.79 -21.79 8.05
CA SER A 338 4.75 -22.84 8.18
C SER A 338 4.58 -23.56 6.83
N PRO A 339 4.68 -24.90 6.79
CA PRO A 339 4.35 -25.67 5.60
C PRO A 339 2.93 -25.44 5.10
N THR A 340 1.96 -25.37 6.03
CA THR A 340 0.56 -25.04 5.73
C THR A 340 0.46 -23.69 5.03
N SER A 341 1.11 -22.67 5.60
CA SER A 341 1.14 -21.32 5.04
C SER A 341 1.74 -21.26 3.64
N LEU A 342 2.87 -21.92 3.38
CA LEU A 342 3.52 -21.90 2.06
C LEU A 342 2.60 -22.46 0.97
N HIS A 343 1.96 -23.61 1.23
CA HIS A 343 1.08 -24.24 0.24
C HIS A 343 -0.22 -23.46 0.01
N VAL A 344 -0.84 -22.94 1.08
CA VAL A 344 -2.03 -22.08 0.92
C VAL A 344 -1.69 -20.79 0.17
N SER A 345 -0.59 -20.11 0.56
CA SER A 345 -0.15 -18.87 -0.08
C SER A 345 0.15 -19.06 -1.57
N LEU A 346 0.91 -20.10 -1.94
CA LEU A 346 1.18 -20.40 -3.35
C LEU A 346 -0.12 -20.68 -4.12
N ARG A 347 -1.00 -21.50 -3.55
CA ARG A 347 -2.29 -21.84 -4.19
C ARG A 347 -3.17 -20.61 -4.39
N GLN A 348 -3.25 -19.75 -3.38
CA GLN A 348 -3.97 -18.47 -3.41
C GLN A 348 -3.39 -17.53 -4.48
N LEU A 349 -2.08 -17.30 -4.49
CA LEU A 349 -1.39 -16.45 -5.48
C LEU A 349 -1.57 -16.92 -6.93
N ARG A 350 -1.80 -18.21 -7.18
CA ARG A 350 -2.11 -18.76 -8.51
C ARG A 350 -3.56 -18.57 -8.93
N ILE A 351 -4.52 -18.71 -8.02
CA ILE A 351 -5.96 -18.56 -8.35
C ILE A 351 -6.39 -17.08 -8.36
N ALA A 352 -5.78 -16.23 -7.54
CA ALA A 352 -6.11 -14.80 -7.40
C ALA A 352 -5.70 -13.93 -8.60
N GLN A 353 -4.89 -14.46 -9.53
CA GLN A 353 -4.65 -13.86 -10.85
C GLN A 353 -5.94 -13.61 -11.66
N LYS A 354 -7.05 -14.28 -11.30
CA LYS A 354 -8.35 -14.17 -11.99
C LYS A 354 -9.43 -13.48 -11.16
N TRP A 355 -9.12 -13.04 -9.94
CA TRP A 355 -10.07 -12.36 -9.06
C TRP A 355 -10.07 -10.85 -9.31
N GLY A 356 -11.26 -10.25 -9.20
CA GLY A 356 -11.42 -8.82 -8.98
C GLY A 356 -11.00 -8.43 -7.57
N ILE A 357 -10.68 -7.15 -7.34
CA ILE A 357 -10.19 -6.67 -6.04
C ILE A 357 -11.17 -6.97 -4.91
N ARG A 358 -12.48 -6.91 -5.16
CA ARG A 358 -13.50 -7.29 -4.17
C ARG A 358 -13.53 -8.79 -3.91
N GLU A 359 -13.49 -9.62 -4.96
CA GLU A 359 -13.46 -11.08 -4.79
C GLU A 359 -12.24 -11.50 -3.96
N THR A 360 -11.06 -10.89 -4.18
CA THR A 360 -9.87 -11.13 -3.37
C THR A 360 -10.15 -10.98 -1.87
N PHE A 361 -10.68 -9.84 -1.43
CA PHE A 361 -11.00 -9.64 -0.01
C PHE A 361 -12.05 -10.64 0.49
N GLU A 362 -13.08 -10.95 -0.31
CA GLU A 362 -14.07 -11.99 0.04
C GLU A 362 -13.44 -13.37 0.24
N LYS A 363 -12.43 -13.77 -0.55
CA LYS A 363 -11.71 -15.05 -0.37
C LYS A 363 -10.69 -14.99 0.77
N GLU A 364 -9.96 -13.89 0.91
CA GLU A 364 -8.95 -13.71 1.97
C GLU A 364 -9.62 -13.74 3.34
N HIS A 365 -10.82 -13.19 3.52
CA HIS A 365 -11.58 -13.31 4.77
C HIS A 365 -11.97 -14.76 5.10
N GLN A 366 -12.39 -15.51 4.08
CA GLN A 366 -12.71 -16.94 4.20
C GLN A 366 -11.47 -17.80 4.52
N LEU A 367 -10.27 -17.34 4.16
CA LEU A 367 -8.99 -17.95 4.56
C LEU A 367 -8.61 -17.52 5.99
N ALA A 368 -8.61 -16.22 6.30
CA ALA A 368 -8.25 -15.64 7.59
C ALA A 368 -9.04 -16.26 8.74
N ALA A 369 -10.37 -16.40 8.60
CA ALA A 369 -11.22 -17.03 9.61
C ALA A 369 -10.82 -18.47 9.95
N LYS A 370 -10.31 -19.23 8.97
CA LYS A 370 -9.81 -20.60 9.19
C LYS A 370 -8.41 -20.62 9.77
N PHE A 371 -7.56 -19.66 9.42
CA PHE A 371 -6.26 -19.47 10.05
C PHE A 371 -6.38 -19.07 11.52
N MET A 372 -7.37 -18.26 11.92
CA MET A 372 -7.63 -17.98 13.34
C MET A 372 -7.98 -19.25 14.14
N ALA A 373 -8.64 -20.21 13.51
CA ALA A 373 -8.92 -21.53 14.06
C ALA A 373 -7.75 -22.54 13.94
N SER A 374 -6.62 -22.16 13.32
CA SER A 374 -5.48 -23.05 13.08
C SER A 374 -4.49 -23.10 14.24
N SER A 375 -3.71 -24.19 14.32
CA SER A 375 -2.54 -24.28 15.21
C SER A 375 -1.45 -23.29 14.81
N ASP A 376 -1.14 -23.23 13.52
CA ASP A 376 0.09 -22.62 13.01
C ASP A 376 0.12 -21.11 13.24
N PHE A 377 -1.00 -20.40 13.03
CA PHE A 377 -1.09 -18.97 13.31
C PHE A 377 -0.81 -18.66 14.79
N ASN A 378 -1.53 -19.34 15.68
CA ASN A 378 -1.48 -19.08 17.11
C ASN A 378 -0.10 -19.45 17.70
N GLU A 379 0.50 -20.55 17.24
CA GLU A 379 1.87 -20.94 17.60
C GLU A 379 2.93 -20.02 17.00
N GLY A 380 2.80 -19.62 15.73
CA GLY A 380 3.74 -18.74 15.04
C GLY A 380 3.80 -17.35 15.67
N VAL A 381 2.65 -16.72 15.90
CA VAL A 381 2.54 -15.45 16.64
C VAL A 381 3.11 -15.60 18.07
N THR A 382 2.76 -16.68 18.77
CA THR A 382 3.26 -16.91 20.14
C THR A 382 4.79 -17.07 20.18
N ALA A 383 5.38 -17.83 19.26
CA ALA A 383 6.82 -18.07 19.19
C ALA A 383 7.64 -16.85 18.74
N ARG A 384 7.12 -16.06 17.79
CA ARG A 384 7.84 -14.94 17.15
C ARG A 384 7.60 -13.57 17.77
N LEU A 385 6.45 -13.33 18.41
CA LEU A 385 6.05 -12.00 18.89
C LEU A 385 5.82 -11.96 20.41
N ILE A 386 5.19 -12.98 21.00
CA ILE A 386 4.84 -13.00 22.43
C ILE A 386 5.97 -13.56 23.31
N SER A 387 6.61 -14.66 22.87
CA SER A 387 7.66 -15.36 23.63
C SER A 387 8.91 -14.50 23.86
N LYS A 388 9.44 -14.56 25.08
CA LYS A 388 10.69 -13.89 25.48
C LYS A 388 11.58 -14.90 26.23
N PRO A 389 12.75 -15.31 25.68
CA PRO A 389 13.26 -14.96 24.34
C PRO A 389 12.35 -15.47 23.21
N LYS A 390 12.51 -14.89 22.01
CA LYS A 390 11.88 -15.42 20.79
C LYS A 390 12.42 -16.82 20.52
N ARG A 391 11.57 -17.70 19.97
CA ARG A 391 11.92 -19.09 19.65
C ARG A 391 11.52 -19.45 18.21
N ASN A 392 11.89 -20.66 17.80
CA ASN A 392 11.29 -21.24 16.60
C ASN A 392 9.89 -21.79 16.93
N PRO A 393 8.91 -21.59 16.03
CA PRO A 393 7.58 -22.19 16.13
C PRO A 393 7.63 -23.69 15.78
N ASN A 394 6.71 -24.45 16.38
CA ASN A 394 6.50 -25.88 16.14
C ASN A 394 5.22 -26.09 15.32
N TYR A 395 5.29 -25.84 14.01
CA TYR A 395 4.17 -25.93 13.08
C TYR A 395 3.65 -27.38 12.88
N SER A 396 2.40 -27.51 12.41
CA SER A 396 1.76 -28.82 12.18
C SER A 396 1.09 -28.91 10.79
N PRO A 397 1.74 -29.54 9.79
CA PRO A 397 2.96 -30.35 9.90
C PRO A 397 4.26 -29.53 10.03
N THR A 398 5.36 -30.20 10.37
CA THR A 398 6.69 -29.60 10.57
C THR A 398 7.52 -29.49 9.29
N LYS A 399 7.20 -30.27 8.25
CA LYS A 399 7.92 -30.32 6.97
C LYS A 399 7.06 -29.89 5.80
N ILE A 400 7.70 -29.44 4.73
CA ILE A 400 7.04 -29.02 3.48
C ILE A 400 6.38 -30.23 2.81
N GLU A 401 7.12 -31.33 2.70
CA GLU A 401 6.69 -32.58 2.05
C GLU A 401 5.55 -33.34 2.78
N ASP A 402 5.21 -32.96 4.02
CA ASP A 402 4.16 -33.60 4.82
C ASP A 402 2.75 -32.97 4.57
N VAL A 403 2.64 -31.96 3.70
CA VAL A 403 1.36 -31.28 3.39
C VAL A 403 0.63 -31.97 2.24
N ASP A 404 -0.29 -32.87 2.56
CA ASP A 404 -1.24 -33.40 1.57
C ASP A 404 -2.20 -32.30 1.08
N THR A 405 -1.86 -31.71 -0.07
CA THR A 405 -2.65 -30.68 -0.76
C THR A 405 -3.92 -31.23 -1.41
N GLU A 406 -4.01 -32.54 -1.63
CA GLU A 406 -5.21 -33.20 -2.13
C GLU A 406 -6.18 -33.60 -1.01
N SER A 407 -5.74 -33.54 0.26
CA SER A 407 -6.54 -33.85 1.44
C SER A 407 -7.82 -33.01 1.56
N GLY A 408 -8.83 -33.59 2.21
CA GLY A 408 -10.03 -32.86 2.62
C GLY A 408 -9.75 -31.68 3.55
N LYS A 409 -8.66 -31.74 4.36
CA LYS A 409 -8.23 -30.68 5.28
C LYS A 409 -7.66 -29.47 4.51
N PHE A 410 -6.75 -29.71 3.56
CA PHE A 410 -6.15 -28.63 2.77
C PHE A 410 -7.18 -27.97 1.86
N LYS A 411 -7.99 -28.77 1.16
CA LYS A 411 -9.06 -28.27 0.28
C LYS A 411 -10.13 -27.47 1.02
N ASP A 412 -10.28 -27.65 2.33
CA ASP A 412 -11.24 -26.87 3.12
C ASP A 412 -10.85 -25.39 3.24
N PHE A 413 -9.55 -25.05 3.19
CA PHE A 413 -9.10 -23.64 3.21
C PHE A 413 -9.82 -22.80 2.15
N PHE A 414 -10.02 -23.38 0.95
CA PHE A 414 -10.61 -22.71 -0.21
C PHE A 414 -12.14 -22.94 -0.38
N ARG A 415 -12.81 -23.58 0.60
CA ARG A 415 -14.28 -23.70 0.64
C ARG A 415 -14.91 -22.54 1.42
N PRO A 416 -16.20 -22.19 1.20
CA PRO A 416 -16.92 -21.27 2.06
C PRO A 416 -17.00 -21.80 3.51
N ALA A 417 -16.66 -20.95 4.48
CA ALA A 417 -16.87 -21.21 5.89
C ALA A 417 -18.35 -21.09 6.24
N LYS A 418 -18.88 -22.04 7.03
CA LYS A 418 -20.34 -22.18 7.25
C LYS A 418 -20.94 -21.13 8.20
N ASP A 419 -20.14 -20.65 9.16
CA ASP A 419 -20.59 -19.79 10.26
C ASP A 419 -19.89 -18.41 10.24
N LEU A 420 -19.48 -17.94 9.06
CA LEU A 420 -18.75 -16.68 8.87
C LEU A 420 -19.65 -15.62 8.21
N GLU A 421 -19.94 -14.55 8.94
CA GLU A 421 -20.61 -13.36 8.41
C GLU A 421 -19.79 -12.74 7.27
N PRO A 422 -20.37 -12.48 6.07
CA PRO A 422 -19.65 -11.83 4.97
C PRO A 422 -19.16 -10.42 5.29
N ILE A 423 -18.09 -9.98 4.62
CA ILE A 423 -17.59 -8.60 4.68
C ILE A 423 -18.70 -7.62 4.30
N LYS A 424 -18.91 -6.60 5.12
CA LYS A 424 -19.86 -5.51 4.86
C LYS A 424 -19.14 -4.39 4.11
N PHE A 425 -18.85 -4.63 2.83
CA PHE A 425 -18.19 -3.65 1.97
C PHE A 425 -18.93 -2.32 1.96
N LEU A 426 -18.14 -1.25 2.07
CA LEU A 426 -18.63 0.11 2.30
C LEU A 426 -19.15 0.77 1.01
N ASN A 427 -18.90 0.14 -0.13
CA ASN A 427 -19.39 0.50 -1.45
C ASN A 427 -19.42 -0.74 -2.38
N GLN A 428 -19.90 -0.60 -3.62
CA GLN A 428 -20.04 -1.73 -4.58
C GLN A 428 -19.04 -1.70 -5.75
N ARG A 429 -17.98 -0.86 -5.68
CA ARG A 429 -16.95 -0.77 -6.73
C ARG A 429 -16.07 -2.03 -6.73
N ASP A 430 -15.61 -2.42 -7.91
CA ASP A 430 -14.72 -3.56 -8.14
C ASP A 430 -13.96 -3.36 -9.46
N PHE A 431 -12.83 -4.06 -9.64
CA PHE A 431 -12.02 -4.05 -10.85
C PHE A 431 -11.10 -5.29 -10.92
N ASN A 432 -10.81 -5.74 -12.15
CA ASN A 432 -9.90 -6.87 -12.41
C ASN A 432 -8.43 -6.45 -12.58
N GLU A 433 -8.17 -5.18 -12.83
CA GLU A 433 -6.83 -4.57 -12.91
C GLU A 433 -6.89 -3.19 -12.26
N TYR A 434 -5.78 -2.73 -11.68
CA TYR A 434 -5.73 -1.39 -11.07
C TYR A 434 -6.00 -0.31 -12.13
N PRO A 435 -6.91 0.64 -11.89
CA PRO A 435 -7.28 1.66 -12.88
C PRO A 435 -6.19 2.71 -13.13
N PHE A 436 -5.23 2.85 -12.21
CA PHE A 436 -4.17 3.87 -12.24
C PHE A 436 -2.81 3.21 -11.99
N THR A 437 -2.03 2.97 -13.05
CA THR A 437 -0.73 2.26 -12.98
C THR A 437 0.41 2.91 -13.76
N GLU A 438 0.13 3.86 -14.65
CA GLU A 438 1.09 4.70 -15.39
C GLU A 438 1.96 5.57 -14.47
N PHE A 439 1.51 5.80 -13.23
CA PHE A 439 2.27 6.50 -12.20
C PHE A 439 3.38 5.63 -11.55
N GLY A 440 3.50 4.35 -11.93
CA GLY A 440 4.62 3.46 -11.57
C GLY A 440 5.82 3.56 -12.53
N LEU A 441 6.85 2.76 -12.27
CA LEU A 441 7.91 2.50 -13.27
C LEU A 441 7.36 1.57 -14.37
N PRO A 442 7.86 1.65 -15.63
CA PRO A 442 7.46 0.74 -16.69
C PRO A 442 7.74 -0.72 -16.33
N ARG A 443 6.78 -1.59 -16.62
CA ARG A 443 6.81 -3.03 -16.35
C ARG A 443 7.34 -3.83 -17.54
N GLU A 444 7.69 -5.10 -17.31
CA GLU A 444 8.14 -6.02 -18.36
C GLU A 444 7.13 -6.14 -19.50
N LYS A 445 5.82 -6.07 -19.22
CA LYS A 445 4.78 -6.09 -20.25
C LYS A 445 4.83 -4.85 -21.16
N ASP A 446 5.09 -3.68 -20.57
CA ASP A 446 5.06 -2.39 -21.27
C ASP A 446 6.28 -2.29 -22.21
N VAL A 447 7.46 -2.74 -21.72
CA VAL A 447 8.69 -2.85 -22.52
C VAL A 447 8.54 -3.90 -23.63
N ARG A 448 7.88 -5.04 -23.34
CA ARG A 448 7.61 -6.08 -24.34
C ARG A 448 6.73 -5.58 -25.47
N GLU A 449 5.67 -4.83 -25.15
CA GLU A 449 4.76 -4.27 -26.15
C GLU A 449 5.51 -3.35 -27.14
N LEU A 450 6.39 -2.48 -26.64
CA LEU A 450 7.24 -1.64 -27.50
C LEU A 450 8.22 -2.46 -28.35
N VAL A 451 8.89 -3.46 -27.75
CA VAL A 451 9.84 -4.37 -28.45
C VAL A 451 9.15 -5.25 -29.50
N GLN A 452 7.84 -5.52 -29.36
CA GLN A 452 7.08 -6.34 -30.30
C GLN A 452 6.32 -5.52 -31.36
N SER A 453 6.19 -4.20 -31.19
CA SER A 453 5.47 -3.31 -32.12
C SER A 453 6.40 -2.48 -33.02
N GLU A 454 7.67 -2.32 -32.66
CA GLU A 454 8.61 -1.46 -33.42
C GLU A 454 10.01 -2.09 -33.58
N ASP A 455 10.59 -1.94 -34.77
CA ASP A 455 11.93 -2.41 -35.16
C ASP A 455 13.06 -1.56 -34.53
N LEU A 456 13.15 -1.55 -33.19
CA LEU A 456 14.10 -0.74 -32.42
C LEU A 456 15.31 -1.56 -31.93
N SER A 457 16.49 -0.96 -31.87
CA SER A 457 17.60 -1.51 -31.08
C SER A 457 17.34 -1.33 -29.58
N GLN A 458 18.06 -2.10 -28.74
CA GLN A 458 17.97 -2.00 -27.28
C GLN A 458 18.12 -0.54 -26.77
N ARG A 459 19.02 0.24 -27.37
CA ARG A 459 19.28 1.64 -27.00
C ARG A 459 18.15 2.59 -27.36
N GLU A 460 17.46 2.33 -28.46
CA GLU A 460 16.30 3.13 -28.89
C GLU A 460 15.08 2.85 -28.02
N VAL A 461 14.85 1.59 -27.63
CA VAL A 461 13.82 1.22 -26.63
C VAL A 461 14.03 1.99 -25.32
N ILE A 462 15.25 1.93 -24.76
CA ILE A 462 15.61 2.66 -23.53
C ILE A 462 15.39 4.17 -23.71
N SER A 463 15.90 4.75 -24.81
CA SER A 463 15.79 6.19 -25.08
C SER A 463 14.34 6.65 -25.24
N LYS A 464 13.49 5.82 -25.85
CA LYS A 464 12.08 6.11 -26.09
C LYS A 464 11.26 6.11 -24.79
N PHE A 465 11.50 5.15 -23.89
CA PHE A 465 10.91 5.18 -22.55
C PHE A 465 11.34 6.42 -21.75
N VAL A 466 12.63 6.78 -21.78
CA VAL A 466 13.14 7.99 -21.10
C VAL A 466 12.53 9.27 -21.68
N ALA A 467 12.30 9.34 -22.99
CA ALA A 467 11.61 10.48 -23.62
C ALA A 467 10.13 10.54 -23.22
N PHE A 468 9.40 9.42 -23.30
CA PHE A 468 7.99 9.33 -22.92
C PHE A 468 7.76 9.67 -21.44
N SER A 469 8.66 9.23 -20.55
CA SER A 469 8.59 9.54 -19.13
C SER A 469 9.14 10.92 -18.77
N LYS A 470 9.46 11.80 -19.74
CA LYS A 470 10.08 13.12 -19.50
C LYS A 470 11.35 13.06 -18.63
N ALA A 471 12.14 12.01 -18.78
CA ALA A 471 13.30 11.66 -17.95
C ALA A 471 13.02 11.44 -16.45
N ARG A 472 11.78 11.09 -16.08
CA ARG A 472 11.36 10.63 -14.75
C ARG A 472 12.37 9.67 -14.12
N LEU A 473 12.63 9.91 -12.83
CA LEU A 473 13.61 9.21 -12.03
C LEU A 473 13.42 7.68 -12.07
N GLY A 474 14.51 6.92 -12.17
CA GLY A 474 14.52 5.45 -12.15
C GLY A 474 14.02 4.73 -13.41
N VAL A 475 13.28 5.41 -14.30
CA VAL A 475 12.75 4.80 -15.54
C VAL A 475 13.87 4.23 -16.41
N LYS A 476 14.95 4.99 -16.60
CA LYS A 476 16.13 4.51 -17.34
C LYS A 476 16.68 3.22 -16.73
N ASN A 477 16.89 3.18 -15.42
CA ASN A 477 17.53 2.07 -14.71
C ASN A 477 16.72 0.77 -14.82
N VAL A 478 15.40 0.83 -14.65
CA VAL A 478 14.52 -0.35 -14.73
C VAL A 478 14.32 -0.80 -16.18
N VAL A 479 14.18 0.12 -17.14
CA VAL A 479 14.08 -0.25 -18.55
C VAL A 479 15.41 -0.84 -19.07
N GLU A 480 16.57 -0.33 -18.62
CA GLU A 480 17.87 -0.96 -18.90
C GLU A 480 17.94 -2.40 -18.34
N GLU A 481 17.52 -2.64 -17.09
CA GLU A 481 17.48 -3.99 -16.50
C GLU A 481 16.60 -4.94 -17.32
N ILE A 482 15.36 -4.52 -17.62
CA ILE A 482 14.39 -5.32 -18.38
C ILE A 482 14.94 -5.61 -19.78
N VAL A 483 15.42 -4.60 -20.50
CA VAL A 483 15.92 -4.76 -21.88
C VAL A 483 17.13 -5.70 -21.92
N TYR A 484 18.12 -5.55 -21.04
CA TYR A 484 19.30 -6.43 -21.03
C TYR A 484 19.01 -7.84 -20.49
N ARG A 485 17.96 -8.04 -19.69
CA ARG A 485 17.55 -9.36 -19.16
C ARG A 485 16.60 -10.13 -20.09
N LYS A 486 15.69 -9.43 -20.77
CA LYS A 486 14.59 -10.01 -21.55
C LYS A 486 14.66 -9.72 -23.06
N THR A 487 15.77 -9.17 -23.58
CA THR A 487 15.97 -9.07 -25.03
C THR A 487 17.39 -9.48 -25.46
N VAL A 488 17.51 -9.95 -26.71
CA VAL A 488 18.78 -10.15 -27.42
C VAL A 488 18.82 -9.30 -28.69
N ALA A 489 20.01 -8.98 -29.18
CA ALA A 489 20.16 -8.35 -30.49
C ALA A 489 20.04 -9.41 -31.61
N ASP A 490 19.25 -9.12 -32.65
CA ASP A 490 19.16 -9.95 -33.85
C ASP A 490 20.34 -9.69 -34.82
N ALA A 491 20.31 -10.34 -35.99
CA ALA A 491 21.33 -10.17 -37.04
C ALA A 491 21.43 -8.74 -37.62
N HIS A 492 20.48 -7.86 -37.29
CA HIS A 492 20.42 -6.45 -37.71
C HIS A 492 20.62 -5.48 -36.52
N GLY A 493 20.85 -5.99 -35.30
CA GLY A 493 21.01 -5.19 -34.08
C GLY A 493 19.71 -4.78 -33.39
N ARG A 494 18.56 -5.27 -33.84
CA ARG A 494 17.23 -4.99 -33.28
C ARG A 494 17.00 -5.81 -32.01
N ALA A 495 16.29 -5.26 -31.04
CA ALA A 495 15.91 -5.98 -29.83
C ALA A 495 14.82 -7.02 -30.14
N THR A 496 15.08 -8.28 -29.82
CA THR A 496 14.10 -9.38 -29.89
C THR A 496 13.83 -9.90 -28.48
N TRP A 497 12.55 -9.98 -28.10
CA TRP A 497 12.16 -10.45 -26.76
C TRP A 497 12.50 -11.93 -26.54
N VAL A 498 13.01 -12.27 -25.34
CA VAL A 498 13.24 -13.63 -24.86
C VAL A 498 12.52 -13.87 -23.53
N ASN A 499 11.99 -15.08 -23.33
CA ASN A 499 11.14 -15.43 -22.19
C ASN A 499 11.93 -15.71 -20.91
#